data_AF-A0A7X4CPS7-F1
#
_entry.id   AF-A0A7X4CPS7-F1
#
_cell.length_a   1.000
_cell.length_b   1.000
_cell.length_c   1.000
_cell.angle_alpha   90.00
_cell.angle_beta   90.00
_cell.angle_gamma   90.00
#
_symmetry.space_group_name_H-M   'P 1'
#
loop_
_entity.id
_entity.type
_entity.pdbx_description
1 polymer ?
#
loop_
_entity_poly.entity_id
_entity_poly.type
_entity_poly.pdbx_seq_one_letter_code
_entity_poly.pdbx_strand_id
1 'polypeptide(L)'
;LQISAEGYETIEKNVTIISGETVSLERVSLTKLTESLEPGEGLQIGSKAPDFELPDANGDTYSLSDYIGENKKVVIVFYRTGG
;
A
#
# COMPACT_ATOMS: atom_id res chain seq x y z
N LEU A 1 24.41 8.57 -6.77
CA LEU A 1 23.30 9.07 -7.62
C LEU A 1 22.00 8.89 -6.86
N GLN A 2 21.22 9.96 -6.71
CA GLN A 2 19.90 9.92 -6.10
C GLN A 2 18.84 10.04 -7.20
N ILE A 3 17.80 9.21 -7.12
CA ILE A 3 16.68 9.18 -8.06
C ILE A 3 15.40 9.35 -7.25
N SER A 4 14.64 10.40 -7.57
CA SER A 4 13.39 10.74 -6.88
C SER A 4 12.30 11.08 -7.90
N ALA A 5 11.07 10.63 -7.63
CA ALA A 5 9.89 10.97 -8.40
C ALA A 5 8.70 11.16 -7.45
N GLU A 6 7.81 12.10 -7.77
CA GLU A 6 6.63 12.40 -6.94
C GLU A 6 5.73 11.15 -6.79
N GLY A 7 5.39 10.79 -5.55
CA GLY A 7 4.60 9.60 -5.24
C GLY A 7 5.37 8.27 -5.24
N TYR A 8 6.71 8.30 -5.32
CA TYR A 8 7.57 7.12 -5.26
C TYR A 8 8.66 7.25 -4.19
N GLU A 9 9.13 6.12 -3.69
CA GLU A 9 10.30 6.06 -2.82
C GLU A 9 11.54 6.61 -3.53
N THR A 10 12.39 7.32 -2.78
CA THR A 10 13.69 7.79 -3.29
C THR A 10 14.71 6.67 -3.22
N ILE A 11 15.47 6.49 -4.30
CA ILE A 11 16.52 5.49 -4.38
C ILE A 11 17.88 6.15 -4.47
N GLU A 12 18.81 5.71 -3.63
CA GLU A 12 20.22 6.08 -3.70
C GLU A 12 21.05 4.93 -4.29
N LYS A 13 21.85 5.23 -5.31
CA LYS A 13 22.78 4.30 -5.96
C LYS A 13 24.20 4.83 -5.83
N ASN A 14 25.07 4.02 -5.24
CA ASN A 14 26.50 4.29 -5.25
C ASN A 14 27.08 3.95 -6.62
N VAL A 15 27.75 4.91 -7.25
CA VAL A 15 28.37 4.74 -8.57
C VAL A 15 29.81 5.21 -8.47
N THR A 16 30.75 4.36 -8.88
CA THR A 16 32.17 4.69 -8.99
C THR A 16 32.46 4.96 -10.47
N ILE A 17 32.94 6.17 -10.76
CA ILE A 17 33.32 6.57 -12.12
C ILE A 17 34.85 6.58 -12.19
N ILE A 18 35.39 5.92 -13.20
CA ILE A 18 36.82 5.91 -13.52
C ILE A 18 37.01 6.78 -14.77
N SER A 19 38.05 7.62 -14.77
CA SER A 19 38.31 8.52 -15.89
C SER A 19 38.51 7.75 -17.20
N GLY A 20 37.77 8.14 -18.24
CA GLY A 20 37.84 7.51 -19.57
C GLY A 20 36.93 6.30 -19.76
N GLU A 21 36.20 5.86 -18.73
CA GLU A 21 35.27 4.74 -18.82
C GLU A 21 33.81 5.21 -18.93
N THR A 22 33.04 4.60 -19.83
CA THR A 22 31.59 4.81 -19.89
C THR A 22 30.90 3.69 -19.12
N VAL A 23 30.23 4.04 -18.03
CA VAL A 23 29.47 3.10 -17.21
C VAL A 23 28.01 3.16 -17.61
N SER A 24 27.47 2.01 -18.04
CA SER A 24 26.03 1.86 -18.29
C SER A 24 25.33 1.48 -16.99
N LEU A 25 24.30 2.23 -16.62
CA LEU A 25 23.51 1.93 -15.43
C LEU A 25 22.40 0.93 -15.76
N GLU A 26 22.12 0.04 -14.81
CA GLU A 26 20.97 -0.85 -14.87
C GLU A 26 19.67 -0.06 -14.71
N ARG A 27 18.57 -0.60 -15.25
CA ARG A 27 17.24 -0.01 -15.05
C ARG A 27 16.89 -0.04 -13.57
N VAL A 28 16.38 1.07 -13.07
CA VAL A 28 15.94 1.20 -11.69
C VAL A 28 14.42 1.12 -11.65
N SER A 29 13.89 0.25 -10.79
CA SER A 29 12.45 0.15 -10.51
C SER A 29 12.12 1.01 -9.30
N LEU A 30 11.13 1.88 -9.43
CA LEU A 30 10.63 2.70 -8.33
C LEU A 30 9.47 1.98 -7.64
N THR A 31 9.49 1.94 -6.32
CA THR A 31 8.33 1.51 -5.51
C THR A 31 7.43 2.71 -5.31
N LYS A 32 6.14 2.58 -5.62
CA LYS A 32 5.17 3.62 -5.33
C LYS A 32 5.08 3.79 -3.82
N LEU A 33 5.19 5.03 -3.35
CA LEU A 33 5.00 5.33 -1.93
C LEU A 33 3.51 5.14 -1.63
N THR A 34 3.15 3.96 -1.17
CA THR A 34 1.81 3.69 -0.64
C THR A 34 1.73 4.34 0.72
N GLU A 35 0.75 5.24 0.91
CA GLU A 35 0.39 5.80 2.21
C GLU A 35 -0.02 4.65 3.14
N SER A 36 0.96 4.10 3.85
CA SER A 36 0.70 3.29 5.03
C SER A 36 0.23 4.26 6.09
N LEU A 37 -1.01 4.12 6.54
CA LEU A 37 -1.52 4.90 7.67
C LEU A 37 -0.67 4.57 8.90
N GLU A 38 -0.17 5.60 9.58
CA GLU A 38 0.54 5.40 10.83
C GLU A 38 -0.44 4.84 11.89
N PRO A 39 0.02 4.03 12.86
CA PRO A 39 -0.85 3.49 13.89
C PRO A 39 -1.62 4.60 14.63
N GLY A 40 -2.94 4.60 14.50
CA GLY A 40 -3.82 5.61 15.11
C GLY A 40 -4.27 6.72 14.16
N GLU A 41 -3.77 6.78 12.92
CA GLU A 41 -4.38 7.58 11.87
C GLU A 41 -5.69 6.94 11.40
N GLY A 42 -6.75 7.75 11.37
CA GLY A 42 -8.05 7.33 10.87
C GLY A 42 -8.12 7.31 9.35
N LEU A 43 -9.07 6.55 8.80
CA LEU A 43 -9.37 6.59 7.37
C LEU A 43 -9.86 7.99 6.96
N GLN A 44 -9.30 8.55 5.89
CA GLN A 44 -9.76 9.82 5.35
C GLN A 44 -11.19 9.68 4.78
N ILE A 45 -12.08 10.59 5.15
CA ILE A 45 -13.47 10.59 4.66
C ILE A 45 -13.47 10.78 3.14
N GLY A 46 -14.24 9.94 2.43
CA GLY A 46 -14.34 9.98 0.97
C GLY A 46 -13.24 9.18 0.24
N SER A 47 -12.21 8.72 0.95
CA SER A 47 -11.28 7.74 0.41
C SER A 47 -11.96 6.38 0.21
N LYS A 48 -11.46 5.58 -0.74
CA LYS A 48 -11.93 4.20 -0.92
C LYS A 48 -11.57 3.40 0.35
N ALA A 49 -12.54 2.69 0.91
CA ALA A 49 -12.29 1.79 2.04
C ALA A 49 -11.26 0.70 1.65
N PRO A 50 -10.31 0.35 2.55
CA PRO A 50 -9.38 -0.75 2.31
C PRO A 50 -10.13 -2.06 2.05
N ASP A 51 -9.65 -2.83 1.07
CA ASP A 51 -10.19 -4.16 0.80
C ASP A 51 -9.82 -5.13 1.95
N PHE A 52 -10.67 -6.14 2.18
CA PHE A 52 -10.39 -7.24 3.11
C PHE A 52 -10.87 -8.55 2.52
N GLU A 53 -10.27 -9.66 2.97
CA GLU A 53 -10.72 -11.04 2.77
C GLU A 53 -10.50 -11.79 4.09
N LEU A 54 -11.57 -12.15 4.78
CA LEU A 54 -11.49 -12.75 6.10
C LEU A 54 -12.45 -13.94 6.21
N PRO A 55 -12.03 -15.04 6.88
CA PRO A 55 -12.94 -16.13 7.19
C PRO A 55 -13.89 -15.74 8.32
N ASP A 56 -15.11 -16.26 8.28
CA ASP A 56 -16.04 -16.24 9.40
C ASP A 56 -15.75 -17.38 10.40
N ALA A 57 -16.63 -17.56 11.39
CA ALA A 57 -16.49 -18.62 12.38
C ALA A 57 -16.64 -20.05 11.82
N ASN A 58 -17.23 -20.20 10.63
CA ASN A 58 -17.39 -21.47 9.93
C ASN A 58 -16.25 -21.74 8.94
N GLY A 59 -15.38 -20.75 8.70
CA GLY A 59 -14.30 -20.80 7.72
C GLY A 59 -14.70 -20.31 6.32
N ASP A 60 -15.92 -19.82 6.14
CA ASP A 60 -16.37 -19.23 4.89
C ASP A 60 -15.70 -17.86 4.72
N THR A 61 -15.07 -17.65 3.57
CA THR A 61 -14.33 -16.41 3.29
C THR A 61 -15.25 -15.35 2.71
N TYR A 62 -15.17 -14.14 3.27
CA TYR A 62 -15.91 -12.97 2.82
C TYR A 62 -14.97 -11.83 2.49
N SER A 63 -15.28 -11.12 1.42
CA SER A 63 -14.57 -9.92 0.98
C SER A 63 -15.41 -8.66 1.22
N LEU A 64 -14.75 -7.49 1.21
CA LEU A 64 -15.49 -6.21 1.20
C LEU A 64 -16.47 -6.13 0.02
N SER A 65 -16.06 -6.64 -1.15
CA SER A 65 -16.81 -6.52 -2.40
C SER A 65 -18.18 -7.20 -2.35
N ASP A 66 -18.33 -8.26 -1.55
CA ASP A 66 -19.59 -9.00 -1.36
C ASP A 66 -20.70 -8.13 -0.73
N TYR A 67 -20.31 -7.09 -0.01
CA TYR A 67 -21.24 -6.18 0.69
C TYR A 67 -21.48 -4.85 -0.04
N ILE A 68 -20.69 -4.55 -1.07
CA ILE A 68 -20.82 -3.32 -1.87
C ILE A 68 -21.94 -3.49 -2.91
N GLY A 69 -22.76 -2.46 -3.10
CA GLY A 69 -23.79 -2.44 -4.14
C GLY A 69 -24.60 -1.15 -4.14
N GLU A 70 -25.39 -0.94 -5.19
CA GLU A 70 -26.26 0.22 -5.29
C GLU A 70 -27.22 0.31 -4.09
N ASN A 71 -27.31 1.50 -3.49
CA ASN A 71 -28.13 1.79 -2.31
C ASN A 71 -27.82 0.97 -1.04
N LYS A 72 -26.67 0.29 -0.95
CA LYS A 72 -26.23 -0.40 0.26
C LYS A 72 -25.32 0.50 1.10
N LYS A 73 -25.64 0.63 2.40
CA LYS A 73 -24.76 1.24 3.39
C LYS A 73 -24.14 0.12 4.23
N VAL A 74 -22.82 0.13 4.36
CA VAL A 74 -22.07 -0.90 5.07
C VAL A 74 -21.37 -0.26 6.27
N VAL A 75 -21.39 -0.95 7.41
CA VAL A 75 -20.65 -0.57 8.62
C VAL A 75 -19.72 -1.72 8.97
N ILE A 76 -18.44 -1.42 9.14
CA ILE A 76 -17.41 -2.39 9.57
C ILE A 76 -17.02 -2.05 11.00
N VAL A 77 -17.07 -3.03 11.89
CA VAL A 77 -16.76 -2.86 13.31
C VAL A 77 -15.60 -3.77 13.69
N PHE A 78 -14.51 -3.17 14.18
CA PHE A 78 -13.40 -3.91 14.78
C PHE A 78 -13.65 -4.04 16.28
N TYR A 79 -13.67 -5.27 16.78
CA TYR A 79 -13.78 -5.56 18.21
C TYR A 79 -12.78 -6.63 18.61
N ARG A 80 -12.31 -6.56 19.85
CA ARG A 80 -11.47 -7.61 20.44
C ARG A 80 -12.38 -8.66 21.05
N THR A 81 -12.17 -9.93 20.72
CA THR A 81 -12.73 -11.03 21.50
C THR A 81 -11.81 -11.22 22.71
N GLY A 82 -12.30 -10.99 23.92
CA GLY A 82 -11.51 -11.21 25.14
C GLY A 82 -11.15 -12.69 25.29
N GLY A 83 -9.88 -12.96 25.57
CA GLY A 83 -9.41 -14.20 26.18
C GLY A 83 -9.08 -13.95 27.64
#